data_AF-A0A5E8F399-F1
#
_entry.id   AF-A0A5E8F399-F1
#
_cell.length_a   1.000
_cell.length_b   1.000
_cell.length_c   1.000
_cell.angle_alpha   90.00
_cell.angle_beta   90.00
_cell.angle_gamma   90.00
#
_symmetry.space_group_name_H-M   'P 1'
#
loop_
_entity.id
_entity.type
_entity.pdbx_description
1 polymer ?
#
loop_
_entity_poly.entity_id
_entity_poly.type
_entity_poly.pdbx_seq_one_letter_code
_entity_poly.pdbx_strand_id
1 'polypeptide(L)' 'MHERNEMRSAPAKILKACGIDICTAFEALDGRQIDALLAHLDQHRFNKYGPMSKLRQPPGSVNSRVRL' A
#
# COMPACT_ATOMS: atom_id res chain seq x y z
N MET A 1 24.28 8.34 -11.01
CA MET A 1 24.26 7.81 -9.63
C MET A 1 23.17 8.48 -8.79
N HIS A 2 21.91 8.58 -9.25
CA HIS A 2 20.86 9.40 -8.60
C HIS A 2 19.62 8.62 -8.12
N GLU A 3 19.61 7.29 -8.18
CA GLU A 3 18.37 6.52 -7.99
C GLU A 3 18.26 5.82 -6.62
N ARG A 4 19.34 5.82 -5.81
CA ARG A 4 19.37 5.11 -4.52
C ARG A 4 19.10 6.00 -3.29
N ASN A 5 19.09 7.32 -3.46
CA ASN A 5 18.93 8.25 -2.33
C ASN A 5 17.46 8.51 -1.96
N GLU A 6 16.55 8.46 -2.94
CA GLU A 6 15.13 8.76 -2.68
C GLU A 6 14.42 7.62 -1.93
N MET A 7 14.79 6.36 -2.21
CA MET A 7 14.12 5.19 -1.63
C MET A 7 14.43 4.99 -0.14
N ARG A 8 15.61 5.44 0.33
CA ARG A 8 15.96 5.40 1.77
C ARG A 8 15.15 6.41 2.59
N SER A 9 14.56 7.41 1.93
CA SER A 9 13.81 8.49 2.54
C SER A 9 12.32 8.20 2.70
N ALA A 10 11.74 7.32 1.87
CA ALA A 10 10.29 7.12 1.84
C ALA A 10 9.72 6.50 3.14
N PRO A 11 10.30 5.42 3.71
CA PRO A 11 9.76 4.82 4.93
C PRO A 11 9.88 5.76 6.14
N ALA A 12 11.02 6.44 6.27
CA ALA A 12 11.25 7.41 7.35
C ALA A 12 10.31 8.62 7.25
N LYS A 13 10.00 9.08 6.03
CA LYS A 13 9.02 10.16 5.80
C LYS A 13 7.61 9.72 6.19
N ILE A 14 7.20 8.49 5.87
CA ILE A 14 5.88 7.96 6.24
C ILE A 14 5.76 7.85 7.76
N LEU A 15 6.76 7.28 8.44
CA LEU A 15 6.77 7.17 9.91
C LEU A 15 6.69 8.55 10.56
N LYS A 16 7.48 9.52 10.08
CA LYS A 16 7.43 10.91 10.55
C LYS A 16 6.06 11.56 10.33
N ALA A 17 5.42 11.33 9.19
CA ALA A 17 4.08 11.86 8.90
C ALA A 17 3.00 11.27 9.83
N CYS A 18 3.22 10.06 10.33
CA CYS A 18 2.34 9.39 11.31
C CYS A 18 2.71 9.73 12.76
N GLY A 19 3.71 10.59 12.99
CA GLY A 19 4.19 10.92 14.33
C GLY A 19 4.87 9.75 15.04
N ILE A 20 5.42 8.80 14.28
CA ILE A 20 6.08 7.60 14.81
C ILE A 20 7.60 7.82 14.77
N ASP A 21 8.24 7.71 15.93
CA ASP A 21 9.70 7.68 16.01
C ASP A 21 10.21 6.28 15.64
N ILE A 22 11.27 6.22 14.83
CA ILE A 22 11.81 4.97 14.28
C ILE A 22 12.37 4.04 15.36
N CYS A 23 12.73 4.58 16.53
CA CYS A 23 13.23 3.83 17.67
C CYS A 23 12.09 3.35 18.59
N THR A 24 10.83 3.72 18.31
CA THR A 24 9.68 3.31 19.12
C THR A 24 9.35 1.85 18.86
N ALA A 25 9.26 1.05 19.93
CA ALA A 25 8.77 -0.31 19.84
C ALA A 25 7.29 -0.32 19.40
N PHE A 26 6.90 -1.30 18.59
CA PHE A 26 5.53 -1.39 18.08
C PHE A 26 4.47 -1.42 19.20
N GLU A 27 4.79 -2.05 20.33
CA GLU A 27 3.93 -2.13 21.52
C GLU A 27 3.67 -0.78 22.20
N ALA A 28 4.52 0.21 21.95
CA ALA A 28 4.40 1.57 22.49
C ALA A 28 3.63 2.52 21.55
N LEU A 29 3.19 2.04 20.38
CA LEU A 29 2.40 2.84 19.45
C LEU A 29 0.95 2.93 19.94
N ASP A 30 0.43 4.15 20.00
CA ASP A 30 -0.98 4.39 20.25
C ASP A 30 -1.83 3.95 19.06
N GLY A 31 -3.08 3.55 19.32
CA GLY A 31 -4.02 3.13 18.27
C GLY A 31 -4.17 4.17 17.15
N ARG A 32 -4.13 5.47 17.48
CA ARG A 32 -4.22 6.55 16.48
C ARG A 32 -2.99 6.61 15.57
N GLN A 33 -1.80 6.29 16.08
CA GLN A 33 -0.57 6.24 15.28
C GLN A 33 -0.61 5.06 14.32
N ILE A 34 -1.14 3.92 14.77
CA ILE A 34 -1.33 2.73 13.96
C ILE A 34 -2.35 3.01 12.83
N ASP A 35 -3.49 3.62 13.15
CA ASP A 35 -4.50 4.00 12.16
C ASP A 35 -3.94 4.98 11.11
N ALA A 36 -3.17 5.99 11.55
CA ALA A 36 -2.52 6.94 10.66
C ALA A 36 -1.51 6.26 9.71
N LEU A 37 -0.75 5.29 10.23
CA LEU A 37 0.20 4.51 9.45
C LEU A 37 -0.50 3.65 8.40
N LEU A 38 -1.59 2.96 8.77
CA LEU A 38 -2.38 2.16 7.85
C LEU A 38 -2.99 3.01 6.73
N ALA A 39 -3.55 4.18 7.06
CA ALA A 39 -4.10 5.10 6.07
C ALA A 39 -3.03 5.60 5.08
N HIS A 40 -1.85 5.97 5.57
CA HIS A 40 -0.74 6.39 4.71
C HIS A 40 -0.24 5.27 3.79
N LEU A 41 -0.17 4.04 4.30
CA LEU A 41 0.23 2.88 3.49
C LEU A 41 -0.81 2.56 2.42
N ASP A 42 -2.11 2.67 2.74
CA ASP A 42 -3.18 2.46 1.77
C ASP A 42 -3.16 3.52 0.66
N GLN A 43 -3.00 4.79 1.03
CA GLN A 43 -2.85 5.88 0.06
C GLN A 43 -1.60 5.70 -0.81
N HIS A 44 -0.46 5.35 -0.21
CA HIS A 44 0.77 5.09 -0.95
C HIS A 44 0.61 3.90 -1.90
N ARG A 45 -0.06 2.82 -1.46
CA ARG A 45 -0.39 1.66 -2.29
C ARG A 45 -1.27 2.07 -3.45
N PHE A 46 -2.33 2.83 -3.21
CA PHE A 46 -3.25 3.31 -4.24
C PHE A 46 -2.54 4.18 -5.27
N ASN A 47 -1.67 5.09 -4.83
CA ASN A 47 -0.90 5.95 -5.74
C ASN A 47 0.12 5.16 -6.58
N LYS A 48 0.77 4.15 -5.98
CA LYS A 48 1.84 3.40 -6.66
C LYS A 48 1.32 2.31 -7.58
N TYR A 49 0.26 1.61 -7.20
CA TYR A 49 -0.24 0.43 -7.90
C TYR A 49 -1.62 0.64 -8.52
N GLY A 50 -2.24 1.81 -8.32
CA GLY A 50 -3.62 2.08 -8.68
C GLY A 50 -4.61 1.33 -7.78
N PRO A 51 -5.92 1.47 -8.02
CA PRO A 51 -6.90 0.55 -7.47
C PRO A 51 -6.50 -0.86 -7.87
N MET A 52 -6.47 -1.80 -6.90
CA MET A 52 -6.32 -3.22 -7.22
C MET A 52 -7.42 -3.57 -8.21
N SER A 53 -7.06 -3.69 -9.49
CA SER A 53 -7.91 -4.29 -10.50
C SER A 53 -8.21 -5.67 -9.95
N LYS A 54 -9.44 -5.87 -9.44
CA LYS A 54 -9.94 -7.18 -9.05
C LYS A 54 -9.53 -8.09 -10.19
N LEU A 55 -8.65 -9.05 -9.89
CA LEU A 55 -8.15 -10.09 -10.79
C LEU A 55 -8.81 -9.95 -12.17
N ARG A 56 -8.09 -9.40 -13.16
CA ARG A 56 -8.56 -9.41 -14.56
C ARG A 56 -9.24 -10.75 -14.75
N GLN A 57 -10.57 -10.74 -14.89
CA GLN A 57 -11.29 -11.98 -15.19
C GLN A 57 -10.54 -12.55 -16.38
N PRO A 58 -10.08 -13.80 -16.33
CA PRO A 58 -9.44 -14.39 -17.49
C PRO A 58 -10.41 -14.18 -18.67
N PRO A 59 -9.94 -13.67 -19.82
CA PRO A 59 -10.77 -13.55 -21.01
C PRO A 59 -11.10 -14.98 -21.46
N GLY A 60 -12.17 -15.53 -20.89
CA GLY A 60 -12.42 -16.97 -20.96
C GLY A 60 -13.76 -17.43 -20.40
N SER A 61 -14.64 -16.52 -19.93
CA SER A 61 -16.06 -16.86 -19.78
C SER A 61 -16.78 -16.61 -21.11
N VAL A 62 -16.28 -17.27 -22.17
CA VAL A 62 -17.10 -17.53 -23.34
C VAL A 62 -18.19 -18.48 -22.87
N ASN A 63 -19.41 -17.94 -22.74
CA ASN A 63 -20.60 -18.76 -22.69
C ASN A 63 -20.57 -19.68 -23.92
N SER A 64 -20.13 -20.93 -23.74
CA SER A 64 -20.35 -22.01 -24.68
C SER A 64 -21.86 -22.23 -24.72
N ARG A 65 -22.52 -21.47 -25.58
CA ARG A 65 -23.93 -21.64 -25.89
C ARG A 65 -24.01 -22.87 -26.78
N VAL A 66 -24.01 -24.06 -26.15
CA VAL A 66 -24.41 -25.31 -26.78
C VAL A 66 -25.82 -25.10 -27.31
N ARG A 67 -25.94 -24.90 -28.62
CA ARG A 67 -27.22 -25.06 -29.33
C ARG A 67 -27.51 -26.56 -29.34
N LEU A 68 -28.35 -27.01 -28.41
CA LEU A 68 -29.20 -28.19 -28.60
C LEU A 68 -30.36 -27.82 -29.52
#